data_AF-A0A846WH67-F1
#
_entry.id   AF-A0A846WH67-F1
#
_cell.length_a   1.000
_cell.length_b   1.000
_cell.length_c   1.000
_cell.angle_alpha   90.00
_cell.angle_beta   90.00
_cell.angle_gamma   90.00
#
_symmetry.space_group_name_H-M   'P 1'
#
loop_
_entity.id
_entity.type
_entity.pdbx_description
1 polymer ?
#
loop_
_entity_poly.entity_id
_entity_poly.type
_entity_poly.pdbx_seq_one_letter_code
_entity_poly.pdbx_strand_id
1 'polypeptide(L)'
;MRIHLGLVTATPSVERKLRSKHRGLTLADVRAAIQWPAVCASAWDDHPEYGRRLMAIGNDGRGEIVCYLTPIPYWDEDADTWALRTAWRL
;
A
#
# COMPACT_ATOMS: atom_id res chain seq x y z
N MET A 1 9.60 10.15 -9.43
CA MET A 1 9.09 11.08 -8.40
C MET A 1 9.14 10.34 -7.08
N ARG A 2 9.65 10.94 -6.00
CA ARG A 2 9.58 10.31 -4.67
C ARG A 2 8.30 10.80 -3.99
N ILE A 3 7.32 9.92 -3.84
CA ILE A 3 6.12 10.20 -3.04
C ILE A 3 6.39 9.68 -1.64
N HIS A 4 6.30 10.56 -0.65
CA HIS A 4 6.26 10.13 0.75
C HIS A 4 4.84 9.67 1.07
N LEU A 5 4.71 8.40 1.43
CA LEU A 5 3.41 7.84 1.82
C LEU A 5 3.20 8.15 3.30
N GLY A 6 2.22 9.00 3.58
CA GLY A 6 1.76 9.29 4.94
C GLY A 6 1.08 8.07 5.56
N LEU A 7 -0.10 8.24 6.16
CA LEU A 7 -0.79 7.10 6.75
C LEU A 7 -1.29 6.13 5.66
N VAL A 8 -0.93 4.85 5.77
CA VAL A 8 -1.47 3.77 4.94
C VAL A 8 -2.56 3.05 5.71
N THR A 9 -3.77 2.99 5.18
CA THR A 9 -4.94 2.34 5.79
C THR A 9 -5.36 1.11 4.97
N ALA A 10 -6.09 0.18 5.59
CA ALA A 10 -6.69 -0.94 4.87
C ALA A 10 -8.05 -1.27 5.47
N THR A 11 -9.00 -1.66 4.62
CA THR A 11 -10.29 -2.17 5.11
C THR A 11 -10.12 -3.59 5.70
N PRO A 12 -11.01 -4.04 6.60
CA PRO A 12 -10.95 -5.40 7.15
C PRO A 12 -10.95 -6.50 6.08
N SER A 13 -11.62 -6.27 4.95
CA SER A 13 -11.63 -7.20 3.82
C SER A 13 -10.25 -7.33 3.15
N VAL A 14 -9.56 -6.20 2.97
CA VAL A 14 -8.18 -6.20 2.42
C VAL A 14 -7.23 -6.89 3.38
N GLU A 15 -7.28 -6.58 4.68
CA GLU A 15 -6.42 -7.27 5.64
C GLU A 15 -6.63 -8.79 5.67
N ARG A 16 -7.90 -9.22 5.62
CA ARG A 16 -8.23 -10.64 5.52
C ARG A 16 -7.67 -11.26 4.23
N LYS A 17 -7.72 -10.53 3.11
CA LYS A 17 -7.11 -10.96 1.85
C LYS A 17 -5.59 -11.10 1.98
N LEU A 18 -4.91 -10.15 2.61
CA LEU A 18 -3.45 -10.21 2.84
C LEU A 18 -3.08 -11.45 3.65
N ARG A 19 -3.76 -11.67 4.78
CA ARG A 19 -3.49 -12.82 5.65
C ARG A 19 -3.71 -14.15 4.92
N SER A 20 -4.79 -14.27 4.16
CA SER A 20 -5.17 -15.53 3.50
C SER A 20 -4.42 -15.82 2.20
N LYS A 21 -4.17 -14.82 1.36
CA LYS A 21 -3.59 -15.02 0.01
C LYS A 21 -2.11 -14.70 -0.08
N HIS A 22 -1.56 -13.94 0.87
CA HIS A 22 -0.21 -13.38 0.77
C HIS A 22 0.66 -13.81 1.95
N ARG A 23 0.66 -15.13 2.26
CA ARG A 23 1.54 -15.77 3.26
C ARG A 23 1.49 -15.10 4.64
N GLY A 24 0.30 -14.76 5.11
CA GLY A 24 0.12 -14.13 6.43
C GLY A 24 0.57 -12.68 6.51
N LEU A 25 0.81 -12.00 5.37
CA LEU A 25 1.18 -10.58 5.34
C LEU A 25 0.16 -9.72 6.10
N THR A 26 0.65 -8.79 6.91
CA THR A 26 -0.17 -7.89 7.71
C THR A 26 -0.08 -6.44 7.21
N LEU A 27 -1.02 -5.59 7.61
CA LEU A 27 -0.92 -4.14 7.34
C LEU A 27 0.32 -3.53 8.02
N ALA A 28 0.73 -4.04 9.17
CA ALA A 28 1.93 -3.58 9.87
C ALA A 28 3.20 -3.84 9.04
N ASP A 29 3.32 -5.00 8.40
CA ASP A 29 4.45 -5.31 7.51
C ASP A 29 4.49 -4.34 6.31
N VAL A 30 3.31 -4.06 5.71
CA VAL A 30 3.21 -3.11 4.60
C VAL A 30 3.62 -1.71 5.04
N ARG A 31 3.14 -1.24 6.20
CA ARG A 31 3.54 0.07 6.75
C ARG A 31 5.03 0.14 7.01
N ALA A 32 5.62 -0.91 7.59
CA ALA A 32 7.06 -0.97 7.83
C ALA A 32 7.88 -0.85 6.53
N ALA A 33 7.37 -1.39 5.41
CA ALA A 33 8.04 -1.33 4.11
C ALA A 33 7.92 0.02 3.40
N ILE A 34 6.77 0.71 3.49
CA ILE A 34 6.47 1.82 2.57
C ILE A 34 6.04 3.13 3.23
N GLN A 35 5.52 3.10 4.45
CA GLN A 35 4.99 4.30 5.12
C GLN A 35 6.15 5.11 5.69
N TRP A 36 6.11 6.43 5.50
CA TRP A 36 7.09 7.35 6.07
C TRP A 36 7.29 7.07 7.57
N PRO A 37 8.54 6.90 8.05
CA PRO A 37 9.81 7.31 7.41
C PRO A 37 10.46 6.29 6.47
N ALA A 38 9.81 5.16 6.15
CA ALA A 38 10.35 4.20 5.21
C ALA A 38 10.53 4.83 3.82
N VAL A 39 11.65 4.50 3.17
CA VAL A 39 11.94 4.93 1.79
C VAL A 39 11.48 3.81 0.85
N CYS A 40 10.57 4.14 -0.06
CA CYS A 40 10.09 3.22 -1.08
C CYS A 40 10.21 3.84 -2.48
N ALA A 41 10.28 2.98 -3.50
CA ALA A 41 10.06 3.39 -4.87
C ALA A 41 8.56 3.45 -5.15
N SER A 42 8.09 4.44 -5.90
CA SER A 42 6.69 4.56 -6.26
C SER A 42 6.47 5.10 -7.67
N ALA A 43 5.41 4.62 -8.31
CA ALA A 43 4.99 5.02 -9.64
C ALA A 43 3.47 4.90 -9.78
N TRP A 44 2.87 5.80 -10.56
CA TRP A 44 1.48 5.65 -10.97
C TRP A 44 1.35 4.54 -12.01
N ASP A 45 0.31 3.72 -11.85
CA ASP A 45 -0.04 2.59 -12.71
C ASP A 45 -1.51 2.71 -13.11
N ASP A 46 -1.82 2.56 -14.40
CA ASP A 46 -3.17 2.60 -14.93
C ASP A 46 -3.66 1.18 -15.19
N HIS A 47 -4.57 0.69 -14.33
CA HIS A 47 -5.11 -0.66 -14.45
C HIS A 47 -6.45 -0.66 -15.19
N PRO A 48 -6.66 -1.53 -16.21
CA PRO A 48 -7.89 -1.55 -17.00
C PRO A 48 -9.18 -1.66 -16.17
N GLU A 49 -9.16 -2.45 -15.10
CA GLU A 49 -10.34 -2.69 -14.25
C GLU A 49 -10.42 -1.79 -13.00
N TYR A 50 -9.28 -1.31 -12.51
CA TYR A 50 -9.20 -0.65 -11.19
C TYR A 50 -8.86 0.84 -11.30
N GLY A 51 -8.69 1.34 -12.52
CA GLY A 51 -8.28 2.70 -12.80
C GLY A 51 -6.87 3.00 -12.33
N ARG A 52 -6.61 4.30 -12.15
CA ARG A 52 -5.31 4.82 -11.74
C ARG A 52 -5.03 4.51 -10.28
N ARG A 53 -3.91 3.86 -10.01
CA ARG A 53 -3.45 3.45 -8.69
C ARG A 53 -1.96 3.75 -8.53
N LEU A 54 -1.51 3.90 -7.29
CA LEU A 54 -0.10 4.05 -7.00
C LEU A 54 0.50 2.69 -6.68
N MET A 55 1.50 2.27 -7.45
CA MET A 55 2.35 1.15 -7.11
C MET A 55 3.48 1.64 -6.21
N ALA A 56 3.75 0.93 -5.12
CA ALA A 56 4.93 1.18 -4.30
C ALA A 56 5.66 -0.13 -3.96
N ILE A 57 6.99 -0.05 -3.93
CA ILE A 57 7.89 -1.16 -3.61
C ILE A 57 8.82 -0.70 -2.49
N GLY A 58 8.78 -1.42 -1.37
CA GLY A 58 9.60 -1.17 -0.20
C GLY A 58 10.09 -2.46 0.44
N ASN A 59 10.80 -2.36 1.57
CA ASN A 59 11.37 -3.52 2.25
C ASN A 59 11.10 -3.44 3.75
N ASP A 60 10.54 -4.50 4.34
CA ASP A 60 10.20 -4.58 5.77
C ASP A 60 11.29 -5.24 6.63
N GLY A 61 12.48 -5.44 6.08
CA GLY A 61 13.60 -6.17 6.68
C GLY A 61 13.51 -7.70 6.49
N ARG A 62 12.36 -8.24 6.08
CA ARG A 62 12.18 -9.67 5.78
C ARG A 62 12.14 -9.94 4.27
N GLY A 63 11.81 -8.93 3.48
CA GLY A 63 11.85 -9.00 2.02
C GLY A 63 11.22 -7.79 1.37
N GLU A 64 11.25 -7.76 0.04
CA GLU A 64 10.60 -6.73 -0.75
C GLU A 64 9.08 -6.95 -0.78
N ILE A 65 8.33 -5.87 -0.55
CA ILE A 65 6.87 -5.85 -0.61
C ILE A 65 6.47 -4.92 -1.76
N VAL A 66 5.68 -5.47 -2.68
CA VAL A 66 5.00 -4.71 -3.73
C VAL A 66 3.56 -4.48 -3.28
N CYS A 67 3.07 -3.26 -3.43
CA CYS A 67 1.70 -2.91 -3.07
C CYS A 67 1.07 -1.93 -4.06
N TYR A 68 -0.27 -1.94 -4.07
CA TYR A 68 -1.08 -0.98 -4.80
C TYR A 68 -1.97 -0.20 -3.84
N LEU A 69 -1.93 1.12 -3.99
CA LEU A 69 -2.59 2.10 -3.15
C LEU A 69 -3.51 2.98 -4.01
N THR A 70 -4.55 3.53 -3.39
CA THR A 70 -5.34 4.62 -3.96
C THR A 70 -5.32 5.79 -2.99
N PRO A 71 -5.15 7.03 -3.46
CA PRO A 71 -5.29 8.19 -2.59
C PRO A 71 -6.73 8.26 -2.08
N ILE A 72 -6.91 8.54 -0.80
CA ILE A 72 -8.24 8.88 -0.29
C ILE A 72 -8.58 10.32 -0.73
N PRO A 73 -9.77 10.59 -1.27
CA PRO A 73 -10.13 11.92 -1.73
C PRO A 73 -10.09 12.98 -0.64
N TYR A 74 -9.80 14.23 -1.01
CA TYR A 74 -9.62 15.33 -0.05
C TYR A 74 -10.87 15.69 0.78
N TRP A 75 -12.06 15.27 0.33
CA TRP A 75 -13.34 15.53 1.00
C TRP A 75 -13.74 14.43 1.98
N ASP A 76 -12.98 13.34 2.05
CA ASP A 76 -13.19 12.25 3.00
C ASP A 76 -12.57 12.60 4.36
N GLU A 77 -13.09 12.04 5.45
CA GLU A 77 -12.53 12.26 6.79
C GLU A 77 -11.11 11.67 6.93
N ASP A 78 -10.80 10.65 6.12
CA ASP A 78 -9.48 10.04 6.01
C ASP A 78 -8.63 10.69 4.90
N ALA A 79 -8.87 11.95 4.56
CA ALA A 79 -8.03 12.71 3.61
C ALA A 79 -6.54 12.67 4.00
N ASP A 80 -5.67 12.86 3.00
CA ASP A 80 -4.20 12.76 3.13
C ASP A 80 -3.66 11.37 3.52
N THR A 81 -4.50 10.33 3.42
CA THR A 81 -4.11 8.94 3.62
C THR A 81 -4.11 8.13 2.32
N TRP A 82 -3.51 6.94 2.38
CA TRP A 82 -3.40 6.00 1.28
C TRP A 82 -4.13 4.71 1.60
N ALA A 83 -5.19 4.41 0.84
CA ALA A 83 -5.94 3.17 0.99
C ALA A 83 -5.24 2.02 0.27
N LEU A 84 -4.82 1.01 1.03
CA LEU A 84 -4.23 -0.22 0.50
C LEU A 84 -5.28 -1.07 -0.21
N ARG A 85 -5.00 -1.42 -1.46
CA ARG A 85 -5.85 -2.30 -2.28
C ARG A 85 -5.38 -3.74 -2.24
N THR A 86 -4.07 -3.94 -2.31
CA THR A 86 -3.42 -5.27 -2.23
C THR A 86 -1.92 -5.11 -2.02
N ALA A 87 -1.28 -6.14 -1.50
CA ALA A 87 0.18 -6.24 -1.40
C ALA A 87 0.62 -7.70 -1.43
N TRP A 88 1.86 -7.94 -1.81
CA TRP A 88 2.50 -9.25 -1.68
C TRP A 88 4.01 -9.07 -1.47
N ARG A 89 4.61 -10.07 -0.84
CA ARG A 89 6.08 -10.18 -0.72
C ARG A 89 6.62 -10.94 -1.93
N LEU A 90 7.73 -10.47 -2.48
CA LEU A 90 8.47 -11.16 -3.54
C LEU A 90 9.17 -12.41 -3.00
#